data_AF-A0AAJ1V256-F1
#
_entry.id   AF-A0AAJ1V256-F1
#
_cell.length_a   1.000
_cell.length_b   1.000
_cell.length_c   1.000
_cell.angle_alpha   90.00
_cell.angle_beta   90.00
_cell.angle_gamma   90.00
#
_symmetry.space_group_name_H-M   'P 1'
#
loop_
_entity.id
_entity.type
_entity.pdbx_description
1 polymer ?
#
loop_
_entity_poly.entity_id
_entity_poly.type
_entity_poly.pdbx_seq_one_letter_code
_entity_poly.pdbx_strand_id
1 'polypeptide(L)'
;MSFTASVACTSASAARIEAPECDAYWALPIDSGTSVLEVGAVFEDLAAAPRSDGSTIDLTRVPLGVEVDEIVLIAGPKEPRVVLVNEAEGYRVGVEWDPTYLKSAMLWMSNRGRKGLPWVG
;
A
#
# COMPACT_ATOMS: atom_id res chain seq x y z
N MET A 1 33.69 11.28 4.15
CA MET A 1 33.44 9.88 4.58
C MET A 1 32.05 9.52 4.09
N SER A 2 31.94 8.80 2.98
CA SER A 2 30.65 8.38 2.43
C SER A 2 30.39 6.96 2.94
N PHE A 3 29.34 6.78 3.74
CA PHE A 3 28.84 5.46 4.10
C PHE A 3 27.75 5.10 3.11
N THR A 4 28.07 4.24 2.14
CA THR A 4 27.07 3.60 1.29
C THR A 4 26.64 2.32 1.98
N ALA A 5 25.57 2.37 2.77
CA ALA A 5 24.90 1.17 3.25
C ALA A 5 23.91 0.70 2.16
N SER A 6 24.39 -0.11 1.22
CA SER A 6 23.50 -0.88 0.35
C SER A 6 23.10 -2.15 1.09
N VAL A 7 22.08 -2.07 1.94
CA VAL A 7 21.36 -3.26 2.37
C VAL A 7 20.40 -3.61 1.25
N ALA A 8 20.77 -4.58 0.41
CA ALA A 8 19.82 -5.28 -0.43
C ALA A 8 18.92 -6.10 0.50
N CYS A 9 17.85 -5.47 1.00
CA CYS A 9 16.85 -6.15 1.80
C CYS A 9 15.92 -6.89 0.85
N THR A 10 16.30 -8.08 0.42
CA THR A 10 15.33 -9.09 0.00
C THR A 10 14.65 -9.62 1.27
N SER A 11 13.86 -8.78 1.95
CA SER A 11 12.98 -9.28 3.01
C SER A 11 11.79 -9.93 2.33
N ALA A 12 11.56 -11.20 2.67
CA ALA A 12 10.26 -11.81 2.45
C ALA A 12 9.19 -10.91 3.09
N SER A 13 8.00 -10.84 2.48
CA SER A 13 6.86 -10.14 3.09
C SER A 13 6.67 -10.63 4.53
N ALA A 14 6.87 -9.76 5.51
CA ALA A 14 6.86 -10.10 6.94
C ALA A 14 5.54 -9.69 7.62
N ALA A 15 4.74 -8.88 6.92
CA ALA A 15 3.44 -8.44 7.38
C ALA A 15 2.40 -8.50 6.26
N ARG A 16 1.13 -8.62 6.68
CA ARG A 16 -0.02 -8.54 5.78
C ARG A 16 -0.99 -7.43 6.17
N ILE A 17 -1.63 -6.83 5.19
CA ILE A 17 -2.75 -5.90 5.35
C ILE A 17 -4.05 -6.69 5.19
N GLU A 18 -4.88 -6.67 6.22
CA GLU A 18 -6.27 -7.13 6.16
C GLU A 18 -7.13 -5.90 5.89
N ALA A 19 -7.54 -5.73 4.62
CA ALA A 19 -8.49 -4.73 4.21
C ALA A 19 -9.92 -5.29 4.31
N PRO A 20 -10.92 -4.45 4.63
CA PRO A 20 -12.32 -4.88 4.64
C PRO A 20 -12.80 -5.08 3.20
N GLU A 21 -13.89 -5.84 3.04
CA GLU A 21 -14.68 -5.79 1.82
C GLU A 21 -15.08 -4.33 1.54
N CYS A 22 -15.12 -3.94 0.28
CA CYS A 22 -15.43 -2.57 -0.14
C CYS A 22 -16.13 -2.57 -1.50
N ASP A 23 -16.68 -1.43 -1.90
CA ASP A 23 -17.30 -1.29 -3.23
C ASP A 23 -16.25 -1.35 -4.35
N ALA A 24 -15.08 -0.73 -4.13
CA ALA A 24 -13.94 -0.78 -5.04
C ALA A 24 -12.68 -0.20 -4.39
N TYR A 25 -11.53 -0.54 -4.96
CA TYR A 25 -10.27 0.16 -4.78
C TYR A 25 -10.00 1.08 -5.96
N TRP A 26 -9.41 2.26 -5.69
CA TRP A 26 -9.03 3.22 -6.71
C TRP A 26 -7.56 3.58 -6.55
N ALA A 27 -6.76 3.39 -7.59
CA ALA A 27 -5.41 3.94 -7.66
C ALA A 27 -5.46 5.46 -7.82
N LEU A 28 -4.49 6.17 -7.24
CA LEU A 28 -4.37 7.62 -7.41
C LEU A 28 -4.39 7.99 -8.90
N PRO A 29 -5.21 8.98 -9.33
CA PRO A 29 -5.29 9.38 -10.73
C PRO A 29 -4.16 10.33 -11.14
N ILE A 30 -3.02 10.26 -10.45
CA ILE A 30 -1.80 11.04 -10.70
C ILE A 30 -0.60 10.16 -10.36
N ASP A 31 0.45 10.19 -11.19
CA ASP A 31 1.70 9.50 -10.89
C ASP A 31 2.50 10.25 -9.81
N SER A 32 2.93 9.53 -8.77
CA SER A 32 3.80 10.06 -7.70
C SER A 32 5.27 10.20 -8.14
N GLY A 33 5.61 9.73 -9.34
CA GLY A 33 6.95 9.59 -9.89
C GLY A 33 7.58 8.22 -9.61
N THR A 34 6.95 7.43 -8.73
CA THR A 34 7.32 6.03 -8.44
C THR A 34 6.09 5.12 -8.37
N SER A 35 4.96 5.54 -8.94
CA SER A 35 3.79 4.66 -9.05
C SER A 35 4.03 3.60 -10.14
N VAL A 36 3.74 2.36 -9.81
CA VAL A 36 3.70 1.20 -10.72
C VAL A 36 2.27 0.77 -11.03
N LEU A 37 1.31 1.17 -10.20
CA LEU A 37 -0.11 0.95 -10.47
C LEU A 37 -0.54 1.65 -11.76
N GLU A 38 -1.53 1.08 -12.45
CA GLU A 38 -2.21 1.78 -13.53
C GLU A 38 -2.97 2.99 -12.93
N VAL A 39 -2.56 4.19 -13.34
CA VAL A 39 -3.05 5.45 -12.76
C VAL A 39 -4.56 5.58 -12.97
N GLY A 40 -5.30 5.82 -11.89
CA GLY A 40 -6.76 5.95 -11.93
C GLY A 40 -7.51 4.63 -12.14
N ALA A 41 -6.83 3.49 -12.10
CA ALA A 41 -7.49 2.20 -12.17
C ALA A 41 -8.47 1.99 -11.02
N VAL A 42 -9.61 1.37 -11.35
CA VAL A 42 -10.61 0.88 -10.39
C VAL A 42 -10.57 -0.64 -10.41
N PHE A 43 -10.47 -1.27 -9.25
CA PHE A 43 -10.27 -2.72 -9.12
C PHE A 43 -10.90 -3.26 -7.83
N GLU A 44 -11.08 -4.58 -7.75
CA GLU A 44 -11.86 -5.23 -6.68
C GLU A 44 -10.99 -6.03 -5.70
N ASP A 45 -9.77 -6.39 -6.09
CA ASP A 45 -8.88 -7.23 -5.29
C ASP A 45 -7.55 -6.51 -5.01
N LEU A 46 -7.31 -6.20 -3.73
CA LEU A 46 -6.07 -5.56 -3.29
C LEU A 46 -4.84 -6.46 -3.45
N ALA A 47 -5.02 -7.79 -3.53
CA ALA A 47 -3.96 -8.75 -3.82
C ALA A 47 -3.63 -8.89 -5.31
N ALA A 48 -4.41 -8.24 -6.19
CA ALA A 48 -4.23 -8.26 -7.64
C ALA A 48 -4.38 -6.85 -8.24
N ALA A 49 -3.79 -5.84 -7.60
CA ALA A 49 -3.88 -4.46 -8.07
C ALA A 49 -3.21 -4.30 -9.45
N PRO A 50 -3.88 -3.66 -10.42
CA PRO A 50 -3.40 -3.57 -11.79
C PRO A 50 -2.19 -2.63 -11.90
N ARG A 51 -1.18 -3.06 -12.65
CA ARG A 51 0.01 -2.27 -12.98
C ARG A 51 -0.05 -1.72 -14.38
N SER A 52 0.69 -0.64 -14.62
CA SER A 52 0.80 0.02 -15.93
C SER A 52 1.50 -0.82 -17.00
N ASP A 53 2.27 -1.83 -16.60
CA ASP A 53 2.89 -2.81 -17.50
C ASP A 53 1.95 -3.98 -17.87
N GLY A 54 0.68 -3.94 -17.45
CA GLY A 54 -0.32 -4.97 -17.69
C GLY A 54 -0.23 -6.18 -16.75
N SER A 55 0.73 -6.21 -15.82
CA SER A 55 0.77 -7.20 -14.74
C SER A 55 -0.06 -6.75 -13.53
N THR A 56 0.02 -7.52 -12.43
CA THR A 56 -0.61 -7.17 -11.15
C THR A 56 0.41 -7.18 -10.02
N ILE A 57 0.07 -6.52 -8.91
CA ILE A 57 0.84 -6.53 -7.67
C ILE A 57 -0.07 -6.82 -6.48
N ASP A 58 0.43 -7.65 -5.56
CA ASP A 58 -0.21 -7.90 -4.28
C ASP A 58 0.15 -6.80 -3.29
N LEU A 59 -0.78 -5.86 -3.06
CA LEU A 59 -0.62 -4.78 -2.09
C LEU A 59 -0.93 -5.21 -0.65
N THR A 60 -1.40 -6.45 -0.44
CA THR A 60 -1.69 -6.96 0.90
C THR A 60 -0.44 -7.47 1.61
N ARG A 61 0.68 -7.67 0.91
CA ARG A 61 1.91 -8.26 1.46
C ARG A 61 3.03 -7.23 1.51
N VAL A 62 3.45 -6.84 2.71
CA VAL A 62 4.49 -5.82 2.92
C VAL A 62 5.71 -6.37 3.67
N PRO A 63 6.94 -5.87 3.41
CA PRO A 63 7.27 -4.86 2.40
C PRO A 63 7.07 -5.38 0.97
N LEU A 64 6.79 -4.46 0.04
CA LEU A 64 6.59 -4.78 -1.37
C LEU A 64 7.94 -5.14 -2.02
N GLY A 65 7.92 -6.02 -3.01
CA GLY A 65 9.11 -6.42 -3.79
C GLY A 65 9.62 -5.35 -4.76
N VAL A 66 8.96 -4.19 -4.82
CA VAL A 66 9.26 -3.07 -5.72
C VAL A 66 9.28 -1.77 -4.94
N GLU A 67 10.14 -0.83 -5.34
CA GLU A 67 10.16 0.50 -4.75
C GLU A 67 9.01 1.34 -5.30
N VAL A 68 8.11 1.81 -4.43
CA VAL A 68 6.88 2.51 -4.85
C VAL A 68 6.46 3.58 -3.84
N ASP A 69 5.66 4.54 -4.32
CA ASP A 69 4.90 5.49 -3.50
C ASP A 69 3.45 5.50 -3.99
N GLU A 70 2.64 4.55 -3.50
CA GLU A 70 1.27 4.36 -3.97
C GLU A 70 0.24 4.98 -3.04
N ILE A 71 -0.83 5.50 -3.63
CA ILE A 71 -2.02 5.93 -2.91
C ILE A 71 -3.21 5.16 -3.48
N VAL A 72 -3.89 4.40 -2.62
CA VAL A 72 -5.06 3.59 -2.96
C VAL A 72 -6.23 3.99 -2.05
N LEU A 73 -7.35 4.35 -2.65
CA LEU A 73 -8.60 4.61 -1.92
C LEU A 73 -9.37 3.30 -1.77
N ILE A 74 -9.79 2.97 -0.55
CA ILE A 74 -10.79 1.96 -0.24
C ILE A 74 -12.15 2.67 -0.24
N ALA A 75 -12.93 2.51 -1.31
CA ALA A 75 -14.22 3.16 -1.49
C ALA A 75 -15.35 2.32 -0.88
N GLY A 76 -16.15 2.91 0.01
CA GLY A 76 -17.30 2.24 0.62
C GLY A 76 -16.97 0.93 1.36
N PRO A 77 -15.97 0.91 2.27
CA PRO A 77 -15.65 -0.27 3.06
C PRO A 77 -16.84 -0.69 3.91
N LYS A 78 -17.14 -1.99 3.94
CA LYS A 78 -18.27 -2.58 4.68
C LYS A 78 -18.03 -2.58 6.18
N GLU A 79 -16.76 -2.67 6.58
CA GLU A 79 -16.31 -2.47 7.95
C GLU A 79 -15.36 -1.27 8.00
N PRO A 80 -15.52 -0.33 8.95
CA PRO A 80 -14.69 0.86 9.05
C PRO A 80 -13.35 0.57 9.75
N ARG A 81 -12.61 -0.41 9.23
CA ARG A 81 -11.40 -0.93 9.86
C ARG A 81 -10.39 -1.48 8.85
N VAL A 82 -9.09 -1.24 9.08
CA VAL A 82 -7.97 -1.92 8.39
C VAL A 82 -6.99 -2.45 9.44
N VAL A 83 -6.36 -3.59 9.18
CA VAL A 83 -5.36 -4.18 10.09
C VAL A 83 -4.05 -4.44 9.38
N LEU A 84 -2.94 -4.05 10.00
CA LEU A 84 -1.63 -4.60 9.70
C LEU A 84 -1.31 -5.73 10.68
N VAL A 85 -0.93 -6.88 10.15
CA VAL A 85 -0.49 -8.05 10.93
C VAL A 85 0.98 -8.25 10.66
N ASN A 86 1.84 -7.98 11.63
CA ASN A 86 3.25 -8.31 11.55
C ASN A 86 3.45 -9.70 12.16
N GLU A 87 3.59 -10.70 11.29
CA GLU A 87 3.74 -12.11 11.69
C GLU A 87 5.14 -12.38 12.25
N ALA A 88 6.14 -11.66 11.73
CA ALA A 88 7.53 -11.80 12.17
C ALA A 88 7.73 -11.32 13.62
N GLU A 89 7.04 -10.26 14.02
CA GLU A 89 7.12 -9.66 15.36
C GLU A 89 5.92 -10.01 16.26
N GLY A 90 4.92 -10.71 15.73
CA GLY A 90 3.79 -11.23 16.49
C GLY A 90 2.78 -10.19 16.97
N TYR A 91 2.65 -9.05 16.28
CA TYR A 91 1.70 -8.00 16.64
C TYR A 91 0.69 -7.67 15.54
N ARG A 92 -0.40 -7.01 15.95
CA ARG A 92 -1.45 -6.51 15.07
C ARG A 92 -1.74 -5.05 15.40
N VAL A 93 -1.84 -4.22 14.38
CA VAL A 93 -2.23 -2.81 14.49
C VAL A 93 -3.51 -2.61 13.69
N GLY A 94 -4.60 -2.27 14.37
CA GLY A 94 -5.87 -1.91 13.73
C GLY A 94 -6.07 -0.40 13.72
N VAL A 95 -6.58 0.13 12.62
CA VAL A 95 -7.11 1.48 12.54
C VAL A 95 -8.60 1.36 12.29
N GLU A 96 -9.39 1.95 13.18
CA GLU A 96 -10.84 2.01 13.11
C GLU A 96 -11.29 3.47 13.03
N TRP A 97 -12.41 3.74 12.35
CA TRP A 97 -12.96 5.08 12.23
C TRP A 97 -14.49 5.08 12.31
N ASP A 98 -15.08 6.26 12.45
CA ASP A 98 -16.53 6.41 12.43
C ASP A 98 -17.02 6.56 10.98
N PRO A 99 -17.75 5.56 10.43
CA PRO A 99 -18.24 5.60 9.07
C PRO A 99 -19.35 6.65 8.88
N THR A 100 -19.87 7.27 9.94
CA THR A 100 -20.80 8.40 9.83
C THR A 100 -20.11 9.58 9.13
N TYR A 101 -18.85 9.84 9.48
CA TYR A 101 -18.08 10.99 8.99
C TYR A 101 -17.07 10.62 7.89
N LEU A 102 -16.46 9.43 7.99
CA LEU A 102 -15.42 8.98 7.08
C LEU A 102 -15.90 7.74 6.29
N LYS A 103 -16.45 7.99 5.10
CA LYS A 103 -17.08 6.96 4.25
C LYS A 103 -16.09 6.10 3.47
N SER A 104 -14.81 6.47 3.46
CA SER A 104 -13.74 5.79 2.74
C SER A 104 -12.45 5.92 3.54
N ALA A 105 -11.48 5.06 3.25
CA ALA A 105 -10.13 5.14 3.80
C ALA A 105 -9.10 5.21 2.67
N MET A 106 -8.03 5.96 2.87
CA MET A 106 -6.93 6.06 1.91
C MET A 106 -5.71 5.36 2.48
N LEU A 107 -5.23 4.34 1.78
CA LEU A 107 -3.94 3.70 2.03
C LEU A 107 -2.87 4.49 1.29
N TRP A 108 -1.92 5.04 2.04
CA TRP A 108 -0.69 5.55 1.48
C TRP A 108 0.42 4.55 1.77
N MET A 109 0.97 3.96 0.71
CA MET A 109 1.94 2.88 0.74
C MET A 109 3.26 3.35 0.13
N SER A 110 4.14 3.88 0.97
CA SER A 110 5.51 4.18 0.59
C SER A 110 6.42 3.01 0.94
N ASN A 111 7.01 2.40 -0.09
CA ASN A 111 8.06 1.40 0.05
C ASN A 111 9.28 1.90 -0.69
N ARG A 112 10.10 2.73 -0.05
CA ARG A 112 11.32 3.31 -0.62
C ARG A 112 11.11 4.19 -1.87
N GLY A 113 9.88 4.45 -2.31
CA GLY A 113 9.58 5.21 -3.54
C GLY A 113 9.87 6.70 -3.42
N ARG A 114 9.65 7.30 -2.25
CA ARG A 114 9.97 8.73 -2.04
C ARG A 114 11.46 8.99 -1.88
N LYS A 115 12.12 9.33 -2.99
CA LYS A 115 13.56 9.66 -3.03
C LYS A 115 13.91 11.06 -2.51
N GLY A 116 12.94 11.97 -2.47
CA GLY A 116 13.14 13.33 -1.95
C GLY A 116 13.26 13.39 -0.42
N LEU A 117 13.87 14.46 0.09
CA LEU A 117 13.86 14.76 1.54
C LEU A 117 12.41 14.95 2.04
N PRO A 118 12.08 14.56 3.29
CA PRO A 118 12.97 13.96 4.29
C PRO A 118 13.11 12.43 4.17
N TRP A 119 12.47 11.80 3.17
CA TRP A 119 12.27 10.36 3.11
C TRP A 119 13.48 9.59 2.60
N VAL A 120 14.19 10.13 1.58
CA VAL A 120 15.45 9.59 1.01
C VAL A 120 15.45 8.11 0.59
N GLY A 121 14.28 7.48 0.46
CA GLY A 121 14.10 6.08 0.10
C GLY A 121 14.03 5.14 1.29
#